data_AF-X1F397-F1
#
_entry.id   AF-X1F397-F1
#
_cell.length_a   1.000
_cell.length_b   1.000
_cell.length_c   1.000
_cell.angle_alpha   90.00
_cell.angle_beta   90.00
_cell.angle_gamma   90.00
#
_symmetry.space_group_name_H-M   'P 1'
#
loop_
_entity.id
_entity.type
_entity.pdbx_description
1 polymer ?
#
loop_
_entity_poly.entity_id
_entity_poly.type
_entity_poly.pdbx_seq_one_letter_code
_entity_poly.pdbx_strand_id
1 'polypeptide(L)'
;LLKRANSLGVAVYNPLDLLVLDNLKRITGCEINPVIATRVDLRESIDKFYGRKEMLKEAVEETYEVSEGVVPEIEEKVSLEDLAARAEEAPVIKLVNLLLIQAVKERASDIHIEPFREKINVRIRIDGVLHKTAPPSQHLLPALISRVKILSKMDIAEKRLPQEGSFTIRVEDRTIDIRSSVIPTIFGEKAVLRILDRGAISFELEKLGLDWGVGAT
;
A
#
# COMPACT_ATOMS: atom_id res chain seq x y z
N LEU A 1 19.41 8.83 -8.24
CA LEU A 1 20.52 7.94 -8.66
C LEU A 1 20.78 8.16 -10.14
N LEU A 2 21.98 8.63 -10.50
CA LEU A 2 22.44 8.70 -11.89
C LEU A 2 23.42 7.54 -12.10
N LYS A 3 23.00 6.52 -12.86
CA LYS A 3 23.85 5.37 -13.19
C LYS A 3 24.49 5.64 -14.56
N ARG A 4 25.81 5.82 -14.59
CA ARG A 4 26.62 5.68 -15.81
C ARG A 4 27.36 4.34 -15.71
N ALA A 5 27.73 3.74 -16.83
CA ALA A 5 27.98 2.31 -17.04
C ALA A 5 28.83 1.54 -16.00
N ASN A 6 29.60 2.19 -15.12
CA ASN A 6 30.24 1.57 -13.94
C ASN A 6 30.38 2.50 -12.71
N SER A 7 29.64 3.61 -12.66
CA SER A 7 29.76 4.63 -11.61
C SER A 7 28.39 4.99 -11.01
N LEU A 8 28.32 5.03 -9.68
CA LEU A 8 27.12 5.33 -8.90
C LEU A 8 27.29 6.65 -8.15
N GLY A 9 26.49 7.65 -8.49
CA GLY A 9 26.40 8.88 -7.70
C GLY A 9 25.65 8.64 -6.39
N VAL A 10 26.30 8.87 -5.25
CA VAL A 10 25.71 8.69 -3.91
C VAL A 10 25.69 10.02 -3.18
N ALA A 11 24.50 10.47 -2.78
CA ALA A 11 24.37 11.65 -1.93
C ALA A 11 24.82 11.30 -0.50
N VAL A 12 25.76 12.08 0.06
CA VAL A 12 26.34 11.86 1.39
C VAL A 12 26.38 13.17 2.18
N TYR A 13 26.17 13.08 3.50
CA TYR A 13 26.32 14.22 4.40
C TYR A 13 27.80 14.46 4.72
N ASN A 14 28.55 13.39 4.97
CA ASN A 14 29.98 13.43 5.26
C ASN A 14 30.76 12.65 4.20
N PRO A 15 31.40 13.32 3.23
CA PRO A 15 32.21 12.66 2.20
C PRO A 15 33.52 12.07 2.74
N LEU A 16 33.90 12.38 3.99
CA LEU A 16 35.10 11.85 4.63
C LEU A 16 34.86 10.51 5.35
N ASP A 17 33.62 10.03 5.36
CA ASP A 17 33.29 8.70 5.91
C ASP A 17 33.66 7.61 4.88
N LEU A 18 34.96 7.32 4.80
CA LEU A 18 35.51 6.35 3.86
C LEU A 18 34.99 4.93 4.11
N LEU A 19 34.65 4.59 5.36
CA LEU A 19 34.10 3.28 5.71
C LEU A 19 32.73 3.05 5.03
N VAL A 20 31.87 4.07 5.03
CA VAL A 20 30.57 4.00 4.35
C VAL A 20 30.75 3.90 2.83
N LEU A 21 31.66 4.69 2.26
CA LEU A 21 31.91 4.68 0.82
C LEU A 21 32.50 3.34 0.33
N ASP A 22 33.44 2.75 1.09
CA ASP A 22 34.02 1.45 0.78
C ASP A 22 33.00 0.32 0.90
N ASN A 23 32.15 0.36 1.93
CA ASN A 23 31.06 -0.60 2.07
C ASN A 23 30.06 -0.50 0.92
N LEU A 24 29.69 0.71 0.49
CA LEU A 24 28.81 0.93 -0.66
C LEU A 24 29.46 0.42 -1.95
N LYS A 25 30.75 0.68 -2.16
CA LYS A 25 31.51 0.16 -3.31
C LYS A 25 31.49 -1.37 -3.33
N ARG A 26 31.71 -2.01 -2.18
CA ARG A 26 31.73 -3.48 -2.03
C ARG A 26 30.36 -4.12 -2.29
N ILE A 27 29.29 -3.52 -1.76
CA ILE A 27 27.93 -4.05 -1.91
C ILE A 27 27.41 -3.85 -3.33
N THR A 28 27.66 -2.68 -3.92
CA THR A 28 27.09 -2.32 -5.23
C THR A 28 27.95 -2.76 -6.41
N GLY A 29 29.23 -3.06 -6.19
CA GLY A 29 30.20 -3.40 -7.24
C GLY A 29 30.52 -2.24 -8.19
N CYS A 30 30.05 -1.02 -7.89
CA CYS A 30 30.21 0.17 -8.74
C CYS A 30 31.23 1.13 -8.14
N GLU A 31 31.88 1.96 -8.96
CA GLU A 31 32.63 3.11 -8.44
C GLU A 31 31.68 4.13 -7.80
N ILE A 32 31.93 4.48 -6.54
CA ILE A 32 31.09 5.44 -5.82
C ILE A 32 31.60 6.85 -6.08
N ASN A 33 30.74 7.71 -6.61
CA ASN A 33 30.98 9.13 -6.75
C ASN A 33 30.17 9.90 -5.69
N PRO A 34 30.77 10.30 -4.56
CA PRO A 34 30.05 10.98 -3.49
C PRO A 34 29.65 12.39 -3.94
N VAL A 35 28.39 12.75 -3.71
CA VAL A 35 27.83 14.08 -3.91
C VAL A 35 27.41 14.62 -2.55
N ILE A 36 27.89 15.81 -2.17
CA ILE A 36 27.55 16.38 -0.87
C ILE A 36 26.09 16.82 -0.89
N ALA A 37 25.32 16.41 0.12
CA ALA A 37 23.95 16.81 0.33
C ALA A 37 23.74 17.20 1.80
N THR A 38 22.81 18.12 2.06
CA THR A 38 22.51 18.52 3.43
C THR A 38 21.78 17.39 4.17
N ARG A 39 21.84 17.41 5.51
CA ARG A 39 21.10 16.46 6.35
C ARG A 39 19.59 16.54 6.12
N VAL A 40 19.08 17.74 5.80
CA VAL A 40 17.67 17.97 5.52
C VAL A 40 17.29 17.33 4.18
N ASP A 41 18.03 17.63 3.11
CA ASP A 41 17.75 17.08 1.77
C ASP A 41 17.84 15.55 1.73
N LEU A 42 18.81 14.97 2.48
CA LEU A 42 18.95 13.52 2.61
C LEU A 42 17.75 12.90 3.33
N ARG A 43 17.30 13.49 4.45
CA ARG A 43 16.12 13.00 5.18
C ARG A 43 14.86 13.12 4.33
N GLU A 44 14.62 14.28 3.73
CA GLU A 44 13.46 14.47 2.84
C GLU A 44 13.47 13.49 1.67
N SER A 45 14.65 13.22 1.09
CA SER A 45 14.80 12.22 0.03
C SER A 45 14.52 10.81 0.55
N ILE A 46 15.06 10.43 1.70
CA ILE A 46 14.80 9.14 2.33
C ILE A 46 13.32 8.98 2.63
N ASP A 47 12.67 9.96 3.24
CA ASP A 47 11.23 9.92 3.56
C ASP A 47 10.38 9.84 2.30
N LYS A 48 10.77 10.57 1.25
CA LYS A 48 10.09 10.56 -0.04
C LYS A 48 10.12 9.19 -0.72
N PHE A 49 11.26 8.50 -0.67
CA PHE A 49 11.49 7.23 -1.38
C PHE A 49 11.25 5.97 -0.51
N TYR A 50 11.48 6.03 0.80
CA TYR A 50 11.47 4.90 1.72
C TYR A 50 10.51 5.07 2.91
N GLY A 51 10.26 6.30 3.38
CA GLY A 51 9.52 6.54 4.63
C GLY A 51 8.12 5.93 4.69
N ARG A 52 7.39 5.85 3.57
CA ARG A 52 6.05 5.21 3.55
C ARG A 52 6.09 3.69 3.60
N LYS A 53 7.09 3.08 2.97
CA LYS A 53 7.27 1.63 3.00
C LYS A 53 7.70 1.19 4.41
N GLU A 54 8.48 2.03 5.08
CA GLU A 54 8.85 1.89 6.48
C GLU A 54 7.64 2.09 7.40
N MET A 55 6.85 3.16 7.23
CA MET A 55 5.60 3.35 7.98
C MET A 55 4.57 2.23 7.77
N LEU A 56 4.46 1.66 6.56
CA LEU A 56 3.62 0.49 6.35
C LEU A 56 4.18 -0.73 7.09
N LYS A 57 5.51 -0.91 7.06
CA LYS A 57 6.18 -2.00 7.77
C LYS A 57 5.99 -1.87 9.28
N GLU A 58 6.15 -0.67 9.83
CA GLU A 58 5.88 -0.33 11.23
C GLU A 58 4.40 -0.58 11.56
N ALA A 59 3.46 -0.09 10.76
CA ALA A 59 2.03 -0.34 10.99
C ALA A 59 1.68 -1.83 10.92
N VAL A 60 2.39 -2.61 10.09
CA VAL A 60 2.28 -4.07 10.05
C VAL A 60 2.91 -4.70 11.30
N GLU A 61 4.06 -4.22 11.77
CA GLU A 61 4.72 -4.67 13.01
C GLU A 61 3.84 -4.40 14.25
N GLU A 62 3.22 -3.22 14.33
CA GLU A 62 2.23 -2.86 15.34
C GLU A 62 1.06 -3.87 15.38
N THR A 63 0.70 -4.50 14.25
CA THR A 63 -0.35 -5.54 14.23
C THR A 63 0.04 -6.82 14.98
N TYR A 64 1.33 -7.09 15.14
CA TYR A 64 1.80 -8.25 15.88
C TYR A 64 1.88 -7.96 17.38
N GLU A 65 2.22 -6.73 17.77
CA GLU A 65 2.28 -6.32 19.19
C GLU A 65 0.90 -6.37 19.87
N VAL A 66 -0.15 -6.04 19.14
CA VAL A 66 -1.54 -6.15 19.64
C VAL A 66 -1.92 -7.60 19.96
N SER A 67 -1.30 -8.59 19.30
CA SER A 67 -1.61 -10.01 19.52
C SER A 67 -1.05 -10.60 20.82
N GLU A 68 -0.05 -9.97 21.45
CA GLU A 68 0.48 -10.43 22.74
C GLU A 68 -0.42 -10.06 23.94
N GLY A 69 -1.48 -9.27 23.73
CA GLY A 69 -2.49 -8.95 24.72
C GLY A 69 -3.76 -9.77 24.56
N VAL A 70 -3.84 -10.93 25.24
CA VAL A 70 -5.05 -11.75 25.50
C VAL A 70 -5.90 -12.11 24.27
N VAL A 71 -5.82 -13.37 23.84
CA VAL A 71 -6.81 -13.99 22.95
C VAL A 71 -8.11 -14.19 23.75
N PRO A 72 -9.23 -13.48 23.49
CA PRO A 72 -10.49 -13.82 24.12
C PRO A 72 -11.11 -14.97 23.31
N GLU A 73 -11.45 -16.06 23.97
CA GLU A 73 -12.39 -17.05 23.43
C GLU A 73 -13.67 -16.31 22.98
N ILE A 74 -14.04 -16.50 21.72
CA ILE A 74 -15.20 -15.86 21.12
C ILE A 74 -16.43 -16.68 21.52
N GLU A 75 -17.10 -16.30 22.61
CA GLU A 75 -18.48 -16.73 22.87
C GLU A 75 -19.45 -15.90 22.02
N GLU A 76 -20.31 -16.61 21.28
CA GLU A 76 -21.43 -16.06 20.52
C GLU A 76 -22.43 -15.37 21.46
N LYS A 77 -22.31 -14.03 21.58
CA LYS A 77 -23.39 -13.03 21.72
C LYS A 77 -22.79 -11.71 22.21
N VAL A 78 -22.39 -10.85 21.28
CA VAL A 78 -22.10 -9.44 21.59
C VAL A 78 -22.76 -8.57 20.52
N SER A 79 -23.41 -7.49 20.98
CA SER A 79 -24.20 -6.56 20.17
C SER A 79 -23.34 -5.92 19.05
N LEU A 80 -23.99 -5.52 17.95
CA LEU A 80 -23.35 -4.88 16.80
C LEU A 80 -22.81 -3.47 17.13
N GLU A 81 -23.26 -2.87 18.23
CA GLU A 81 -22.87 -1.52 18.67
C GLU A 81 -21.65 -1.51 19.61
N ASP A 82 -21.39 -2.58 20.37
CA ASP A 82 -20.25 -2.66 21.31
C ASP A 82 -18.91 -3.05 20.66
N LEU A 83 -18.91 -3.40 19.36
CA LEU A 83 -17.70 -3.73 18.60
C LEU A 83 -16.90 -2.49 18.14
N ALA A 84 -17.49 -1.29 18.20
CA ALA A 84 -16.89 -0.03 17.75
C ALA A 84 -15.90 0.62 18.74
N ALA A 85 -15.61 -0.02 19.88
CA ALA A 85 -14.83 0.57 20.97
C ALA A 85 -13.58 -0.24 21.36
N ARG A 86 -13.17 -1.23 20.56
CA ARG A 86 -11.98 -2.04 20.89
C ARG A 86 -10.70 -1.38 20.37
N ALA A 87 -9.65 -1.45 21.19
CA ALA A 87 -8.30 -0.91 20.94
C ALA A 87 -7.66 -1.36 19.60
N GLU A 88 -8.22 -2.38 18.96
CA GLU A 88 -7.84 -2.92 17.66
C GLU A 88 -8.20 -2.00 16.47
N GLU A 89 -9.12 -1.05 16.62
CA GLU A 89 -9.52 -0.18 15.50
C GLU A 89 -8.41 0.78 15.05
N ALA A 90 -7.62 1.33 15.98
CA ALA A 90 -6.63 2.35 15.63
C ALA A 90 -5.51 1.81 14.70
N PRO A 91 -4.87 0.65 14.97
CA PRO A 91 -3.89 0.06 14.06
C PRO A 91 -4.50 -0.36 12.72
N VAL A 92 -5.71 -0.90 12.72
CA VAL A 92 -6.40 -1.34 11.49
C VAL A 92 -6.76 -0.16 10.59
N ILE A 93 -7.31 0.93 11.16
CA ILE A 93 -7.63 2.15 10.43
C ILE A 93 -6.35 2.75 9.82
N LYS A 94 -5.28 2.84 10.61
CA LYS A 94 -3.97 3.34 10.16
C LYS A 94 -3.45 2.49 9.00
N LEU A 95 -3.45 1.17 9.13
CA LEU A 95 -2.97 0.25 8.09
C LEU A 95 -3.77 0.37 6.78
N VAL A 96 -5.10 0.37 6.84
CA VAL A 96 -5.94 0.52 5.64
C VAL A 96 -5.70 1.87 4.97
N ASN A 97 -5.61 2.96 5.75
CA ASN A 97 -5.32 4.28 5.21
C ASN A 97 -3.93 4.34 4.53
N LEU A 98 -2.91 3.75 5.14
CA LEU A 98 -1.56 3.69 4.57
C LEU A 98 -1.53 2.89 3.26
N LEU A 99 -2.23 1.74 3.21
CA LEU A 99 -2.35 0.94 1.98
C LEU A 99 -3.01 1.72 0.85
N LEU A 100 -4.11 2.43 1.15
CA LEU A 100 -4.82 3.25 0.18
C LEU A 100 -3.94 4.39 -0.36
N ILE A 101 -3.27 5.12 0.54
CA ILE A 101 -2.37 6.22 0.16
C ILE A 101 -1.20 5.70 -0.68
N GLN A 102 -0.59 4.58 -0.28
CA GLN A 102 0.51 3.98 -1.02
C GLN A 102 0.06 3.59 -2.43
N ALA A 103 -1.06 2.88 -2.55
CA ALA A 103 -1.58 2.44 -3.84
C ALA A 103 -1.88 3.62 -4.78
N VAL A 104 -2.46 4.72 -4.27
CA VAL A 104 -2.71 5.94 -5.05
C VAL A 104 -1.42 6.64 -5.48
N LYS A 105 -0.39 6.67 -4.62
CA LYS A 105 0.91 7.26 -4.96
C LYS A 105 1.69 6.44 -5.98
N GLU A 106 1.60 5.13 -5.88
CA GLU A 106 2.21 4.17 -6.81
C GLU A 106 1.37 3.98 -8.09
N ARG A 107 0.26 4.71 -8.26
CA ARG A 107 -0.66 4.60 -9.40
C ARG A 107 -1.15 3.17 -9.65
N ALA A 108 -1.40 2.45 -8.57
CA ALA A 108 -1.92 1.10 -8.62
C ALA A 108 -3.36 1.06 -9.14
N SER A 109 -3.71 -0.01 -9.84
CA SER A 109 -5.09 -0.23 -10.33
C SER A 109 -5.96 -0.95 -9.31
N ASP A 110 -5.38 -1.88 -8.53
CA ASP A 110 -6.12 -2.73 -7.59
C ASP A 110 -5.31 -3.01 -6.32
N ILE A 111 -5.99 -3.06 -5.17
CA ILE A 111 -5.49 -3.61 -3.91
C ILE A 111 -6.25 -4.91 -3.65
N HIS A 112 -5.54 -5.97 -3.30
CA HIS A 112 -6.08 -7.28 -2.96
C HIS A 112 -5.74 -7.60 -1.51
N ILE A 113 -6.75 -7.92 -0.71
CA ILE A 113 -6.61 -8.44 0.66
C ILE A 113 -7.19 -9.85 0.64
N GLU A 114 -6.32 -10.84 0.75
CA GLU A 114 -6.66 -12.24 0.49
C GLU A 114 -6.30 -13.12 1.69
N PRO A 115 -7.28 -13.82 2.27
CA PRO A 115 -7.01 -14.76 3.34
C PRO A 115 -6.45 -16.09 2.80
N PHE A 116 -5.48 -16.63 3.53
CA PHE A 116 -4.95 -17.97 3.37
C PHE A 116 -5.01 -18.68 4.72
N ARG A 117 -4.75 -20.00 4.74
CA ARG A 117 -4.85 -20.84 5.94
C ARG A 117 -4.17 -20.25 7.19
N GLU A 118 -2.97 -19.67 7.03
CA GLU A 118 -2.12 -19.23 8.14
C GLU A 118 -1.64 -17.77 8.01
N LYS A 119 -2.16 -17.03 7.02
CA LYS A 119 -1.71 -15.65 6.78
C LYS A 119 -2.69 -14.86 5.93
N ILE A 120 -2.53 -13.55 5.95
CA ILE A 120 -3.17 -12.62 5.04
C ILE A 120 -2.15 -12.21 3.98
N ASN A 121 -2.49 -12.34 2.70
CA ASN A 121 -1.70 -11.72 1.64
C ASN A 121 -2.34 -10.39 1.26
N VAL A 122 -1.54 -9.32 1.32
CA VAL A 122 -1.90 -8.02 0.75
C VAL A 122 -1.06 -7.80 -0.50
N ARG A 123 -1.72 -7.53 -1.63
CA ARG A 123 -1.07 -7.32 -2.93
C ARG A 123 -1.60 -6.06 -3.59
N ILE A 124 -0.72 -5.33 -4.26
CA ILE A 124 -1.05 -4.12 -5.00
C ILE A 124 -0.70 -4.35 -6.47
N ARG A 125 -1.62 -4.05 -7.39
CA ARG A 125 -1.38 -4.15 -8.84
C ARG A 125 -0.87 -2.82 -9.37
N ILE A 126 0.38 -2.78 -9.82
CA ILE A 126 1.05 -1.61 -10.37
C ILE A 126 1.47 -1.96 -11.79
N ASP A 127 1.07 -1.14 -12.77
CA ASP A 127 1.35 -1.37 -14.19
C ASP A 127 1.05 -2.81 -14.66
N GLY A 128 -0.05 -3.38 -14.16
CA GLY A 128 -0.50 -4.74 -14.47
C GLY A 128 0.13 -5.85 -13.63
N VAL A 129 1.24 -5.59 -12.93
CA VAL A 129 1.99 -6.58 -12.14
C VAL A 129 1.59 -6.53 -10.67
N LEU A 130 1.48 -7.71 -10.02
CA LEU A 130 1.13 -7.82 -8.60
C LEU A 130 2.37 -7.79 -7.71
N HIS A 131 2.42 -6.81 -6.82
CA HIS A 131 3.47 -6.66 -5.82
C HIS A 131 2.94 -7.05 -4.44
N LYS A 132 3.70 -7.86 -3.69
CA LYS A 132 3.35 -8.25 -2.31
C LYS A 132 3.85 -7.21 -1.32
N THR A 133 3.03 -6.88 -0.33
CA THR A 133 3.47 -6.12 0.85
C THR A 133 3.77 -7.08 2.01
N ALA A 134 4.31 -6.55 3.11
CA ALA A 134 4.43 -7.32 4.35
C ALA A 134 3.02 -7.77 4.80
N PRO A 135 2.84 -9.03 5.20
CA PRO A 135 1.54 -9.53 5.63
C PRO A 135 1.19 -8.99 7.01
N PRO A 136 -0.02 -8.45 7.24
CA PRO A 136 -0.51 -8.16 8.58
C PRO A 136 -0.81 -9.45 9.35
N SER A 137 -0.91 -9.34 10.68
CA SER A 137 -1.24 -10.48 11.53
C SER A 137 -2.61 -11.07 11.19
N GLN A 138 -2.71 -12.41 11.18
CA GLN A 138 -3.87 -13.13 10.66
C GLN A 138 -5.17 -12.82 11.40
N HIS A 139 -5.10 -12.59 12.72
CA HIS A 139 -6.26 -12.30 13.56
C HIS A 139 -6.96 -10.98 13.19
N LEU A 140 -6.28 -10.06 12.48
CA LEU A 140 -6.85 -8.78 12.05
C LEU A 140 -7.68 -8.87 10.77
N LEU A 141 -7.75 -10.03 10.10
CA LEU A 141 -8.55 -10.19 8.88
C LEU A 141 -10.00 -9.69 9.05
N PRO A 142 -10.76 -10.08 10.10
CA PRO A 142 -12.14 -9.62 10.26
C PRO A 142 -12.23 -8.09 10.41
N ALA A 143 -11.29 -7.48 11.12
CA ALA A 143 -11.25 -6.04 11.32
C ALA A 143 -10.92 -5.30 10.01
N LEU A 144 -9.97 -5.81 9.21
CA LEU A 144 -9.63 -5.27 7.89
C LEU A 144 -10.83 -5.31 6.94
N ILE A 145 -11.55 -6.44 6.89
CA ILE A 145 -12.73 -6.58 6.05
C ILE A 145 -13.87 -5.68 6.55
N SER A 146 -14.11 -5.63 7.86
CA SER A 146 -15.10 -4.73 8.46
C SER A 146 -14.81 -3.28 8.09
N ARG A 147 -13.55 -2.84 8.19
CA ARG A 147 -13.15 -1.49 7.79
C ARG A 147 -13.45 -1.20 6.32
N VAL A 148 -13.17 -2.14 5.42
CA VAL A 148 -13.51 -2.00 3.99
C VAL A 148 -15.03 -1.92 3.79
N LYS A 149 -15.81 -2.76 4.48
CA LYS A 149 -17.27 -2.77 4.40
C LYS A 149 -17.87 -1.45 4.89
N ILE A 150 -17.39 -0.92 6.01
CA ILE A 150 -17.80 0.39 6.56
C ILE A 150 -17.55 1.50 5.55
N LEU A 151 -16.31 1.60 5.02
CA LEU A 151 -15.97 2.63 4.03
C LEU A 151 -16.89 2.56 2.82
N SER A 152 -17.23 1.34 2.39
CA SER A 152 -17.99 1.06 1.18
C SER A 152 -19.51 0.98 1.38
N LYS A 153 -20.01 1.23 2.59
CA LYS A 153 -21.42 1.12 2.98
C LYS A 153 -22.04 -0.26 2.73
N MET A 154 -21.25 -1.32 2.92
CA MET A 154 -21.69 -2.72 2.84
C MET A 154 -22.23 -3.20 4.20
N ASP A 155 -22.99 -4.30 4.19
CA ASP A 155 -23.48 -4.95 5.41
C ASP A 155 -22.35 -5.76 6.07
N ILE A 156 -21.95 -5.36 7.27
CA ILE A 156 -20.88 -5.99 8.06
C ILE A 156 -21.32 -7.36 8.59
N ALA A 157 -22.60 -7.53 8.89
CA ALA A 157 -23.15 -8.75 9.45
C ALA A 157 -23.24 -9.86 8.39
N GLU A 158 -23.54 -9.51 7.14
CA GLU A 158 -23.58 -10.47 6.04
C GLU A 158 -22.17 -10.86 5.58
N LYS A 159 -21.86 -12.15 5.61
CA LYS A 159 -20.53 -12.72 5.27
C LYS A 159 -20.61 -13.90 4.30
N ARG A 160 -21.81 -14.29 3.87
CA ARG A 160 -22.09 -15.48 3.07
C ARG A 160 -22.32 -15.17 1.60
N LEU A 161 -22.62 -13.91 1.28
CA LEU A 161 -22.87 -13.44 -0.08
C LEU A 161 -21.79 -12.45 -0.52
N PRO A 162 -21.41 -12.44 -1.81
CA PRO A 162 -20.59 -11.39 -2.37
C PRO A 162 -21.27 -10.02 -2.18
N GLN A 163 -20.47 -9.00 -1.85
CA GLN A 163 -20.93 -7.62 -1.69
C GLN A 163 -20.08 -6.68 -2.52
N GLU A 164 -20.72 -5.66 -3.08
CA GLU A 164 -20.07 -4.59 -3.83
C GLU A 164 -20.44 -3.24 -3.24
N GLY A 165 -19.52 -2.28 -3.38
CA GLY A 165 -19.71 -0.94 -2.88
C GLY A 165 -18.69 0.01 -3.50
N SER A 166 -18.80 1.27 -3.12
CA SER A 166 -17.85 2.28 -3.57
C SER A 166 -17.73 3.37 -2.54
N PHE A 167 -16.56 3.98 -2.48
CA PHE A 167 -16.30 5.12 -1.62
C PHE A 167 -15.26 6.02 -2.27
N THR A 168 -15.22 7.26 -1.80
CA THR A 168 -14.29 8.26 -2.32
C THR A 168 -13.31 8.62 -1.22
N ILE A 169 -12.04 8.74 -1.58
CA ILE A 169 -11.00 9.27 -0.71
C ILE A 169 -10.37 10.51 -1.33
N ARG A 170 -9.82 11.38 -0.48
CA ARG A 170 -9.02 12.51 -0.90
C ARG A 170 -7.57 12.25 -0.52
N VAL A 171 -6.69 12.22 -1.51
CA VAL A 171 -5.25 12.04 -1.31
C VAL A 171 -4.57 13.25 -1.95
N GLU A 172 -3.97 14.10 -1.12
CA GLU A 172 -3.46 15.41 -1.54
C GLU A 172 -4.61 16.22 -2.19
N ASP A 173 -4.41 16.76 -3.40
CA ASP A 173 -5.44 17.52 -4.12
C ASP A 173 -6.29 16.67 -5.07
N ARG A 174 -6.15 15.33 -5.02
CA ARG A 174 -6.87 14.40 -5.89
C ARG A 174 -8.02 13.72 -5.16
N THR A 175 -9.17 13.69 -5.82
CA THR A 175 -10.33 12.89 -5.42
C THR A 175 -10.30 11.58 -6.15
N ILE A 176 -10.17 10.48 -5.41
CA ILE A 176 -10.04 9.13 -5.95
C ILE A 176 -11.31 8.35 -5.64
N ASP A 177 -11.93 7.81 -6.68
CA ASP A 177 -13.09 6.93 -6.56
C ASP A 177 -12.60 5.49 -6.43
N ILE A 178 -13.08 4.77 -5.42
CA ILE A 178 -12.67 3.41 -5.14
C ILE A 178 -13.89 2.51 -5.19
N ARG A 179 -13.83 1.49 -6.03
CA ARG A 179 -14.83 0.41 -6.05
C ARG A 179 -14.31 -0.76 -5.26
N SER A 180 -15.15 -1.33 -4.42
CA SER A 180 -14.78 -2.43 -3.54
C SER A 180 -15.69 -3.62 -3.81
N SER A 181 -15.11 -4.80 -3.75
CA SER A 181 -15.81 -6.08 -3.79
C SER A 181 -15.30 -6.95 -2.66
N VAL A 182 -16.21 -7.53 -1.90
CA VAL A 182 -15.92 -8.47 -0.82
C VAL A 182 -16.59 -9.79 -1.16
N ILE A 183 -15.81 -10.87 -1.21
CA ILE A 183 -16.28 -12.20 -1.63
C ILE A 183 -15.94 -13.22 -0.54
N PRO A 184 -16.90 -14.05 -0.09
CA PRO A 184 -16.62 -15.13 0.84
C PRO A 184 -15.70 -16.18 0.22
N THR A 185 -14.73 -16.66 1.01
CA THR A 185 -13.82 -17.74 0.65
C THR A 185 -13.72 -18.77 1.78
N ILE A 186 -13.02 -19.88 1.53
CA ILE A 186 -12.81 -20.94 2.54
C ILE A 186 -12.08 -20.48 3.80
N PHE A 187 -11.30 -19.39 3.75
CA PHE A 187 -10.49 -18.90 4.88
C PHE A 187 -10.98 -17.55 5.42
N GLY A 188 -12.21 -17.14 5.08
CA GLY A 188 -12.77 -15.84 5.41
C GLY A 188 -13.07 -15.02 4.16
N GLU A 189 -13.26 -13.72 4.30
CA GLU A 189 -13.64 -12.86 3.19
C GLU A 189 -12.41 -12.29 2.47
N LYS A 190 -12.43 -12.29 1.14
CA LYS A 190 -11.46 -11.63 0.28
C LYS A 190 -12.00 -10.27 -0.13
N ALA A 191 -11.19 -9.22 0.01
CA ALA A 191 -11.52 -7.89 -0.50
C ALA A 191 -10.65 -7.51 -1.70
N VAL A 192 -11.25 -6.89 -2.70
CA VAL A 192 -10.57 -6.26 -3.83
C VAL A 192 -11.03 -4.81 -3.94
N LEU A 193 -10.10 -3.88 -3.96
CA LEU A 193 -10.34 -2.45 -4.08
C LEU A 193 -9.76 -1.96 -5.42
N ARG A 194 -10.61 -1.56 -6.35
CA ARG A 194 -10.21 -0.94 -7.61
C ARG A 194 -10.13 0.56 -7.47
N ILE A 195 -8.99 1.12 -7.84
CA ILE A 195 -8.69 2.54 -7.74
C ILE A 195 -8.99 3.20 -9.09
N LEU A 196 -9.87 4.20 -9.08
CA LEU A 196 -10.26 4.97 -10.25
C LEU A 196 -9.86 6.43 -10.03
N ASP A 197 -8.71 6.83 -10.58
CA ASP A 197 -8.26 8.22 -10.58
C ASP A 197 -8.97 8.98 -11.72
N ARG A 198 -10.09 9.66 -11.40
CA ARG A 198 -10.87 10.44 -12.36
C ARG A 198 -10.11 11.68 -12.87
N GLY A 199 -9.07 12.14 -12.17
CA GLY A 199 -8.30 13.32 -12.55
C GLY A 199 -7.17 13.04 -13.55
N ALA A 200 -6.79 11.77 -13.74
CA ALA A 200 -5.65 11.41 -14.58
C ALA A 200 -5.95 11.29 -16.09
N ILE A 201 -7.22 11.38 -16.49
CA ILE A 201 -7.66 11.00 -17.84
C ILE A 201 -8.24 12.21 -18.59
N SER A 202 -7.35 13.04 -19.12
CA SER A 202 -7.62 13.82 -20.33
C SER A 202 -6.65 13.32 -21.41
N PHE A 203 -6.99 12.20 -22.06
CA PHE A 203 -6.25 11.78 -23.25
C PHE A 203 -6.68 12.69 -24.40
N GLU A 204 -5.82 13.66 -24.76
CA GLU A 204 -5.87 14.26 -26.08
C GLU A 204 -5.59 13.15 -27.10
N LEU A 205 -6.47 13.00 -28.09
CA LEU A 205 -6.42 11.93 -29.09
C LEU A 205 -5.05 11.84 -29.79
N GLU A 206 -4.37 12.98 -29.92
CA GLU A 206 -3.03 13.15 -30.50
C GLU A 206 -1.91 12.47 -29.69
N LYS A 207 -2.08 12.30 -28.37
CA LYS A 207 -1.10 11.65 -27.47
C LYS A 207 -1.23 10.13 -27.46
N LEU A 208 -2.23 9.57 -28.13
CA LEU A 208 -2.42 8.12 -28.25
C LEU A 208 -1.47 7.46 -29.25
N GLY A 209 -0.61 8.23 -29.93
CA GLY A 209 0.32 7.71 -30.94
C GLY A 209 -0.40 7.17 -32.18
N LEU A 210 -1.66 7.60 -32.40
CA LEU A 210 -2.43 7.27 -33.57
C LEU A 210 -1.92 8.12 -34.74
N ASP A 211 -0.98 7.57 -35.50
CA ASP A 211 -0.54 8.15 -36.76
C ASP A 211 -1.64 7.92 -37.81
N TRP A 212 -2.58 8.85 -37.91
CA TRP A 212 -3.63 8.81 -38.93
C TRP A 212 -3.05 9.35 -40.24
N GLY A 213 -2.26 8.56 -40.96
CA GLY A 213 -1.96 8.92 -42.35
C GLY A 213 -0.71 8.33 -42.98
N VAL A 214 -0.84 7.12 -43.53
CA VAL A 214 -0.40 6.86 -44.91
C VAL A 214 -1.11 5.61 -45.46
N GLY A 215 -1.99 5.79 -46.44
CA GLY A 215 -2.61 4.66 -47.15
C GLY A 215 -3.95 4.93 -47.82
N ALA A 216 -4.16 6.08 -48.46
CA ALA A 216 -5.22 6.27 -49.44
C ALA A 216 -4.94 7.49 -50.33
N THR A 217 -4.07 7.34 -51.32
CA THR A 217 -4.20 7.90 -52.68
C THR A 217 -3.14 7.29 -53.58
#